data_AF-A0A7X4W3W3-F1
#
_entry.id   AF-A0A7X4W3W3-F1
#
_cell.length_a   1.000
_cell.length_b   1.000
_cell.length_c   1.000
_cell.angle_alpha   90.00
_cell.angle_beta   90.00
_cell.angle_gamma   90.00
#
_symmetry.space_group_name_H-M   'P 1'
#
loop_
_entity.id
_entity.type
_entity.pdbx_description
1 polymer ?
#
loop_
_entity_poly.entity_id
_entity_poly.type
_entity_poly.pdbx_seq_one_letter_code
_entity_poly.pdbx_strand_id
1 'polypeptide(L)'
;MAERNERSREPQADDASSADFAATVERLEGLVARLESGELSLEDSLAAFEEGVRLTRDAQRRLDEAELKVRALTEGAQGGIELEPFTPPSEDDSER
;
A
#
# COMPACT_ATOMS: atom_id res chain seq x y z
N MET A 1 43.62 9.70 -11.97
CA MET A 1 43.27 8.83 -10.83
C MET A 1 42.25 9.58 -9.99
N ALA A 2 40.98 9.22 -10.10
CA ALA A 2 39.95 9.55 -9.13
C ALA A 2 39.12 8.28 -9.00
N GLU A 3 39.60 7.41 -8.12
CA GLU A 3 38.97 6.15 -7.76
C GLU A 3 37.55 6.41 -7.24
N ARG A 4 36.60 5.73 -7.90
CA ARG A 4 35.63 4.85 -7.26
C ARG A 4 35.08 5.35 -5.93
N ASN A 5 33.90 5.97 -5.98
CA ASN A 5 32.97 5.89 -4.87
C ASN A 5 31.55 5.66 -5.40
N GLU A 6 31.38 4.52 -6.07
CA GLU A 6 30.12 3.80 -6.15
C GLU A 6 29.80 3.28 -4.74
N ARG A 7 29.45 4.20 -3.84
CA ARG A 7 29.03 3.85 -2.48
C ARG A 7 27.74 3.07 -2.64
N SER A 8 27.83 1.76 -2.45
CA SER A 8 26.74 0.81 -2.31
C SER A 8 25.56 1.51 -1.63
N ARG A 9 24.50 1.80 -2.39
CA ARG A 9 23.20 2.05 -1.77
C ARG A 9 22.74 0.69 -1.27
N GLU A 10 23.11 0.36 -0.03
CA GLU A 10 22.35 -0.63 0.74
C GLU A 10 20.88 -0.23 0.65
N PRO A 11 19.96 -1.17 0.41
CA PRO A 11 18.55 -0.84 0.36
C PRO A 11 18.18 -0.24 1.73
N GLN A 12 17.85 1.06 1.74
CA GLN A 12 17.27 1.68 2.92
C GLN A 12 15.96 0.95 3.23
N ALA A 13 15.63 0.82 4.51
CA ALA A 13 14.42 0.10 4.95
C ALA A 13 13.12 0.60 4.28
N ASP A 14 13.10 1.85 3.79
CA ASP A 14 12.00 2.43 2.99
C ASP A 14 11.90 1.88 1.55
N ASP A 15 13.02 1.51 0.94
CA ASP A 15 13.04 0.93 -0.41
C ASP A 15 12.44 -0.48 -0.40
N ALA A 16 12.74 -1.23 0.68
CA ALA A 16 12.15 -2.55 0.93
C ALA A 16 10.65 -2.47 1.23
N SER A 17 10.18 -1.49 2.02
CA SER A 17 8.75 -1.34 2.31
C SER A 17 7.95 -0.87 1.08
N SER A 18 8.54 -0.01 0.24
CA SER A 18 7.94 0.41 -1.03
C SER A 18 7.82 -0.76 -2.02
N ALA A 19 8.87 -1.56 -2.17
CA ALA A 19 8.84 -2.76 -3.01
C ALA A 19 7.80 -3.78 -2.50
N ASP A 20 7.67 -3.94 -1.18
CA ASP A 20 6.71 -4.86 -0.59
C ASP A 20 5.25 -4.35 -0.71
N PHE A 21 5.03 -3.03 -0.70
CA PHE A 21 3.71 -2.44 -1.02
C PHE A 21 3.34 -2.66 -2.50
N ALA A 22 4.26 -2.40 -3.43
CA ALA A 22 4.03 -2.63 -4.86
C ALA A 22 3.68 -4.11 -5.15
N ALA A 23 4.36 -5.04 -4.49
CA ALA A 23 4.05 -6.47 -4.57
C ALA A 23 2.65 -6.81 -4.02
N THR A 24 2.21 -6.16 -2.93
CA THR A 24 0.85 -6.33 -2.40
C THR A 24 -0.21 -5.84 -3.40
N VAL A 25 0.02 -4.72 -4.07
CA VAL A 25 -0.88 -4.20 -5.11
C VAL A 25 -0.95 -5.15 -6.31
N GLU A 26 0.20 -5.63 -6.81
CA GLU A 26 0.25 -6.59 -7.92
C GLU A 26 -0.52 -7.89 -7.60
N ARG A 27 -0.42 -8.39 -6.36
CA ARG A 27 -1.20 -9.54 -5.91
C ARG A 27 -2.70 -9.27 -5.89
N LEU A 28 -3.12 -8.09 -5.44
CA LEU A 28 -4.52 -7.67 -5.46
C LEU A 28 -5.07 -7.61 -6.88
N GLU A 29 -4.32 -7.01 -7.83
CA GLU A 29 -4.70 -6.95 -9.24
C GLU A 29 -4.87 -8.37 -9.83
N GLY A 30 -3.93 -9.28 -9.53
CA GLY A 30 -4.03 -10.68 -9.95
C GLY A 30 -5.24 -11.41 -9.37
N LEU A 31 -5.60 -11.13 -8.11
CA LEU A 31 -6.79 -11.68 -7.46
C LEU A 31 -8.09 -11.16 -8.10
N VAL A 32 -8.16 -9.85 -8.35
CA VAL A 32 -9.31 -9.23 -9.03
C VAL A 32 -9.48 -9.84 -10.42
N ALA A 33 -8.40 -9.93 -11.21
CA ALA A 33 -8.46 -10.53 -12.54
C ALA A 33 -8.96 -11.99 -12.52
N ARG A 34 -8.57 -12.78 -11.49
CA ARG A 34 -9.06 -14.15 -11.30
C ARG A 34 -10.53 -14.21 -10.90
N LEU A 35 -10.99 -13.30 -10.06
CA LEU A 35 -12.40 -13.20 -9.68
C LEU A 35 -13.27 -12.77 -10.86
N GLU A 36 -12.77 -11.86 -11.69
CA GLU A 36 -13.45 -11.35 -12.88
C GLU A 36 -13.47 -12.35 -14.04
N SER A 37 -12.57 -13.35 -14.07
CA SER A 37 -12.55 -14.36 -15.14
C SER A 37 -13.78 -15.26 -15.13
N GLY A 38 -14.43 -15.43 -13.96
CA GLY A 38 -15.61 -16.28 -13.79
C GLY A 38 -15.31 -17.78 -13.87
N GLU A 39 -14.04 -18.19 -13.89
CA GLU A 39 -13.63 -19.59 -14.00
C GLU A 39 -13.46 -20.27 -12.63
N LEU A 40 -13.54 -19.51 -11.54
CA LEU A 40 -13.37 -20.02 -10.18
C LEU A 40 -14.62 -20.75 -9.69
N SER A 41 -14.40 -21.83 -8.94
CA SER A 41 -15.47 -22.44 -8.15
C SER A 41 -15.94 -21.47 -7.04
N LEU A 42 -17.08 -21.76 -6.41
CA LEU A 42 -17.56 -20.96 -5.29
C LEU A 42 -16.56 -20.95 -4.12
N GLU A 43 -15.99 -22.11 -3.77
CA GLU A 43 -14.98 -22.22 -2.71
C GLU A 43 -13.72 -21.43 -3.06
N ASP A 44 -13.24 -21.52 -4.30
CA ASP A 44 -12.06 -20.77 -4.75
C ASP A 44 -12.32 -19.26 -4.78
N SER A 45 -13.53 -18.85 -5.15
CA SER A 45 -13.95 -17.44 -5.15
C SER A 45 -13.98 -16.87 -3.74
N LEU A 46 -14.48 -17.64 -2.76
CA LEU A 46 -14.47 -17.24 -1.35
C LEU A 46 -13.04 -17.14 -0.81
N ALA A 47 -12.18 -18.10 -1.12
CA ALA A 47 -10.77 -18.06 -0.71
C ALA A 47 -10.03 -16.86 -1.31
N ALA A 48 -10.24 -16.58 -2.60
CA ALA A 48 -9.69 -15.42 -3.29
C ALA A 48 -10.18 -14.10 -2.66
N PHE A 49 -11.47 -14.01 -2.34
CA PHE A 49 -12.03 -12.85 -1.66
C PHE A 49 -11.42 -12.61 -0.27
N GLU A 50 -11.31 -13.67 0.56
CA GLU A 50 -10.67 -13.59 1.88
C GLU A 50 -9.20 -13.15 1.80
N GLU A 51 -8.46 -13.64 0.79
CA GLU A 51 -7.11 -13.19 0.53
C GLU A 51 -7.06 -11.71 0.14
N GLY A 52 -7.94 -11.27 -0.75
CA GLY A 52 -8.07 -9.87 -1.14
C GLY A 52 -8.33 -8.95 0.05
N VAL A 53 -9.28 -9.31 0.93
CA VAL A 53 -9.57 -8.54 2.16
C VAL A 53 -8.35 -8.44 3.07
N ARG A 54 -7.56 -9.52 3.23
CA ARG A 54 -6.34 -9.49 4.03
C ARG A 54 -5.27 -8.58 3.43
N LEU A 55 -5.04 -8.68 2.11
CA LEU A 55 -4.06 -7.86 1.40
C LEU A 55 -4.43 -6.36 1.48
N THR A 56 -5.71 -6.02 1.29
CA THR A 56 -6.18 -4.63 1.40
C THR A 56 -5.95 -4.05 2.80
N ARG A 57 -6.23 -4.83 3.86
CA ARG A 57 -5.98 -4.40 5.24
C ARG A 57 -4.49 -4.21 5.52
N ASP A 58 -3.65 -5.09 4.99
CA ASP A 58 -2.19 -4.96 5.10
C ASP A 58 -1.67 -3.72 4.37
N ALA A 59 -2.16 -3.45 3.17
CA ALA A 59 -1.83 -2.27 2.39
C ALA A 59 -2.22 -0.98 3.14
N GLN A 60 -3.44 -0.91 3.68
CA GLN A 60 -3.90 0.23 4.47
C GLN A 60 -3.00 0.51 5.68
N ARG A 61 -2.68 -0.52 6.48
CA ARG A 61 -1.80 -0.38 7.63
C ARG A 61 -0.42 0.20 7.25
N ARG A 62 0.15 -0.25 6.14
CA ARG A 62 1.45 0.26 5.67
C ARG A 62 1.38 1.71 5.25
N LEU A 63 0.27 2.13 4.62
CA LEU A 63 0.04 3.52 4.28
C LEU A 63 -0.09 4.38 5.54
N ASP A 64 -0.78 3.90 6.56
CA ASP A 64 -0.90 4.59 7.86
C ASP A 64 0.49 4.76 8.52
N GLU A 65 1.32 3.71 8.52
CA GLU A 65 2.68 3.75 9.04
C GLU A 65 3.57 4.74 8.26
N ALA A 66 3.45 4.75 6.93
CA ALA A 66 4.16 5.69 6.08
C ALA A 66 3.72 7.13 6.34
N GLU A 67 2.42 7.39 6.50
CA GLU A 67 1.88 8.71 6.82
C GLU A 67 2.43 9.21 8.17
N LEU A 68 2.41 8.37 9.21
CA LEU A 68 2.96 8.71 10.52
C LEU A 68 4.44 9.08 10.43
N LYS A 69 5.21 8.34 9.63
CA LYS A 69 6.63 8.62 9.43
C LYS A 69 6.86 9.94 8.69
N VAL A 70 6.07 10.23 7.66
CA VAL A 70 6.11 11.51 6.94
C VAL A 70 5.76 12.66 7.90
N ARG A 71 4.73 12.49 8.73
CA ARG A 71 4.32 13.49 9.72
C ARG A 71 5.44 13.78 10.72
N ALA A 72 6.04 12.76 11.32
CA ALA A 72 7.14 12.91 12.28
C ALA A 72 8.36 13.63 11.66
N LEU A 73 8.69 13.33 10.40
CA LEU A 73 9.79 13.99 9.68
C LEU A 73 9.47 15.44 9.34
N THR A 74 8.21 15.75 9.01
CA THR A 74 7.76 17.10 8.63
C THR A 74 7.64 18.01 9.85
N GLU A 75 7.03 17.54 10.93
CA GLU A 75 6.89 18.28 12.20
C GLU A 75 8.25 18.56 12.85
N GLY A 76 9.22 17.64 12.71
CA GLY A 76 10.60 17.85 13.15
C GLY A 76 11.39 18.83 12.30
N ALA A 77 10.95 19.12 11.07
CA ALA A 77 11.68 19.94 10.10
C ALA A 77 11.18 21.39 9.97
N GLN A 78 9.90 21.67 10.27
CA GLN A 78 9.33 23.02 10.41
C GLN A 78 7.87 22.95 10.85
N GLY A 79 7.49 23.82 11.79
CA GLY A 79 6.19 23.78 12.47
C GLY A 79 4.97 23.70 11.57
N GLY A 80 4.15 22.68 11.86
CA GLY A 80 2.69 22.67 11.74
C GLY A 80 2.11 22.63 10.34
N ILE A 81 1.94 21.42 9.78
CA ILE A 81 0.93 21.16 8.75
C ILE A 81 -0.10 20.22 9.35
N GLU A 82 -1.35 20.67 9.43
CA GLU A 82 -2.49 19.87 9.91
C GLU A 82 -2.96 18.97 8.77
N LEU A 83 -2.79 17.66 8.95
CA LEU A 83 -3.26 16.65 7.98
C LEU A 83 -4.59 16.09 8.44
N GLU A 84 -5.62 16.24 7.60
CA GLU A 84 -6.92 15.61 7.78
C GLU A 84 -6.85 14.11 7.42
N PRO A 85 -7.47 13.23 8.23
CA PRO A 85 -7.52 11.80 7.94
C PRO A 85 -8.22 11.52 6.61
N PHE A 86 -7.62 10.67 5.78
CA PHE A 86 -8.24 10.24 4.53
C PHE A 86 -9.50 9.42 4.85
N THR A 87 -10.67 10.01 4.58
CA THR A 87 -11.94 9.29 4.69
C THR A 87 -12.21 8.67 3.32
N PRO A 88 -12.24 7.33 3.18
CA PRO A 88 -12.60 6.72 1.91
C PRO A 88 -14.01 7.19 1.52
N PRO A 89 -14.29 7.40 0.23
CA PRO A 89 -15.63 7.76 -0.21
C PRO A 89 -16.59 6.64 0.21
N SER A 90 -17.47 6.92 1.17
CA SER A 90 -18.55 6.04 1.56
C SER A 90 -19.49 5.86 0.37
N GLU A 91 -19.95 4.64 0.10
CA GLU A 91 -20.84 4.25 -1.00
C GLU A 91 -22.27 4.88 -0.94
N ASP A 92 -22.46 5.97 -0.19
CA ASP A 92 -23.74 6.66 0.02
C ASP A 92 -24.02 7.77 -1.02
N ASP A 93 -23.10 8.02 -1.96
CA ASP A 93 -23.27 9.04 -3.03
C ASP A 93 -24.00 8.49 -4.29
N SER A 94 -24.78 7.41 -4.14
CA SER A 94 -25.65 6.89 -5.22
C SER A 94 -27.08 7.44 -5.21
N GLU A 95 -27.43 8.36 -4.31
CA GLU A 95 -28.76 8.98 -4.28
C GLU A 95 -28.71 10.51 -4.16
N ARG A 96 -28.45 11.20 -5.28
CA ARG A 96 -29.08 12.51 -5.57
C ARG A 96 -29.38 12.68 -7.06
#